data_AF-S4XQB0-F1
#
_entry.id   AF-S4XQB0-F1
#
_cell.length_a   1.000
_cell.length_b   1.000
_cell.length_c   1.000
_cell.angle_alpha   90.00
_cell.angle_beta   90.00
_cell.angle_gamma   90.00
#
_symmetry.space_group_name_H-M   'P 1'
#
loop_
_entity.id
_entity.type
_entity.pdbx_description
1 polymer ?
#
loop_
_entity_poly.entity_id
_entity_poly.type
_entity_poly.pdbx_seq_one_letter_code
_entity_poly.pdbx_strand_id
1 'polypeptide(L)'
;MGAVVAMLHAGVRCALPAQQVLLAEGDPAPEPGACLWGAPSPEPGACLSGDPAPGRAAGAAPEPATRTVRLSTGGPPRAIACARPRLVEVDRERVWPLPELLAEILALPHVVGLAEIDGALHWVVDARRLPDIGA
;
A
#
# COMPACT_ATOMS: atom_id res chain seq x y z
N MET A 1 -19.78 0.85 -8.96
CA MET A 1 -18.57 1.66 -8.85
C MET A 1 -18.14 1.80 -7.41
N GLY A 2 -16.85 1.69 -7.15
CA GLY A 2 -16.20 2.16 -5.92
C GLY A 2 -15.05 3.10 -6.29
N ALA A 3 -14.59 3.92 -5.34
CA ALA A 3 -13.45 4.80 -5.55
C ALA A 3 -12.25 4.32 -4.73
N VAL A 4 -11.07 4.35 -5.32
CA VAL A 4 -9.80 3.99 -4.68
C VAL A 4 -8.75 5.06 -4.91
N VAL A 5 -7.79 5.15 -4.00
CA VAL A 5 -6.53 5.86 -4.25
C VAL A 5 -5.51 4.84 -4.71
N ALA A 6 -5.12 4.92 -5.98
CA ALA A 6 -4.06 4.10 -6.57
C ALA A 6 -2.72 4.80 -6.39
N MET A 7 -1.70 4.08 -5.92
CA MET A 7 -0.38 4.62 -5.64
C MET A 7 0.72 3.55 -5.74
N LEU A 8 1.97 4.00 -5.69
CA LEU A 8 3.15 3.15 -5.54
C LEU A 8 3.73 3.32 -4.15
N HIS A 9 3.89 2.24 -3.40
CA HIS A 9 4.58 2.24 -2.11
C HIS A 9 5.70 1.19 -2.14
N ALA A 10 6.94 1.62 -1.91
CA ALA A 10 8.14 0.78 -2.04
C ALA A 10 8.24 0.03 -3.39
N GLY A 11 7.79 0.66 -4.48
CA GLY A 11 7.78 0.07 -5.83
C GLY A 11 6.62 -0.90 -6.10
N VAL A 12 5.74 -1.14 -5.13
CA VAL A 12 4.56 -2.01 -5.28
C VAL A 12 3.33 -1.17 -5.55
N ARG A 13 2.55 -1.58 -6.57
CA ARG A 13 1.26 -0.97 -6.90
C ARG A 13 0.20 -1.38 -5.87
N CYS A 14 -0.40 -0.41 -5.21
CA CYS A 14 -1.49 -0.64 -4.27
C CYS A 14 -2.67 0.30 -4.54
N ALA A 15 -3.84 -0.15 -4.12
CA ALA A 15 -5.09 0.56 -4.18
C ALA A 15 -5.75 0.53 -2.80
N LEU A 16 -6.05 1.71 -2.26
CA LEU A 16 -6.73 1.88 -0.98
C LEU A 16 -8.15 2.37 -1.24
N PRO A 17 -9.19 1.84 -0.55
CA PRO A 17 -10.52 2.43 -0.60
C PRO A 17 -10.45 3.92 -0.27
N ALA A 18 -10.99 4.79 -1.13
CA ALA A 18 -10.83 6.25 -1.00
C ALA A 18 -11.34 6.77 0.34
N GLN A 19 -12.40 6.17 0.88
CA GLN A 19 -12.96 6.47 2.21
C GLN A 19 -12.00 6.21 3.39
N GLN A 20 -10.91 5.45 3.18
CA GLN A 20 -9.88 5.20 4.18
C GLN A 20 -8.70 6.14 4.05
N VAL A 21 -8.66 6.98 3.00
CA VAL A 21 -7.63 8.00 2.81
C VAL A 21 -8.14 9.32 3.35
N LEU A 22 -7.45 9.84 4.37
CA LEU A 22 -7.82 11.09 5.02
C LEU A 22 -7.31 12.30 4.23
N LEU A 23 -6.07 12.22 3.74
CA LEU A 23 -5.40 13.29 2.99
C LEU A 23 -4.12 12.78 2.31
N ALA A 24 -3.68 13.51 1.27
CA ALA A 24 -2.40 13.30 0.58
C ALA A 24 -1.59 14.60 0.58
N GLU A 25 -0.41 14.59 1.19
CA GLU A 25 0.47 15.74 1.41
C GLU A 25 1.68 15.72 0.46
N GLY A 26 2.20 16.93 0.17
CA GLY A 26 3.28 17.17 -0.78
C GLY A 26 4.67 16.77 -0.31
N ASP A 27 4.90 16.66 0.99
CA ASP A 27 6.18 16.29 1.55
C ASP A 27 6.06 15.00 2.36
N PRO A 28 7.04 14.09 2.28
CA PRO A 28 7.07 12.92 3.13
C PRO A 28 7.19 13.38 4.59
N ALA A 29 6.12 13.17 5.37
CA ALA A 29 6.11 13.48 6.80
C ALA A 29 7.32 12.83 7.50
N PRO A 30 7.99 13.53 8.44
CA PRO A 30 9.16 13.01 9.17
C PRO A 30 8.82 11.91 10.19
N GLU A 31 7.55 11.54 10.33
CA GLU A 31 7.09 10.52 11.27
C GLU A 31 7.45 9.11 10.77
N PRO A 32 7.64 8.12 11.68
CA PRO A 32 7.81 6.72 11.30
C PRO A 32 6.61 6.27 10.47
N GLY A 33 6.81 6.16 9.16
CA GLY A 33 5.75 5.75 8.23
C GLY A 33 5.35 4.30 8.48
N ALA A 34 4.06 4.01 8.38
CA ALA A 34 3.61 2.63 8.33
C ALA A 34 4.13 1.98 7.04
N CYS A 35 4.67 0.77 7.16
CA CYS A 35 5.06 -0.03 6.01
C CYS A 35 3.94 -1.03 5.68
N LEU A 36 3.56 -1.12 4.40
CA LEU A 36 2.57 -2.12 3.96
C LEU A 36 3.16 -3.51 3.74
N TRP A 37 4.48 -3.63 3.59
CA TRP A 37 5.10 -4.85 3.05
C TRP A 37 6.10 -5.51 4.00
N GLY A 38 6.26 -5.02 5.23
CA GLY A 38 7.29 -5.47 6.15
C GLY A 38 7.36 -4.61 7.40
N ALA A 39 8.45 -4.78 8.16
CA ALA A 39 8.67 -3.99 9.36
C ALA A 39 8.88 -2.51 9.02
N PRO A 40 8.37 -1.58 9.85
CA PRO A 40 8.66 -0.16 9.69
C PRO A 40 10.18 0.06 9.79
N SER A 41 10.75 0.82 8.85
CA SER A 41 12.15 1.25 8.96
C SER A 41 12.23 2.46 9.89
N PRO A 42 13.34 2.64 10.63
CA PRO A 42 13.64 3.90 11.31
C PRO A 42 13.84 5.07 10.34
N GLU A 43 14.10 4.81 9.05
CA GLU A 43 14.20 5.87 8.04
C GLU A 43 12.81 6.30 7.53
N PRO A 44 12.50 7.61 7.50
CA PRO A 44 11.23 8.13 7.00
C PRO A 44 10.95 7.65 5.57
N GLY A 45 9.82 6.96 5.38
CA GLY A 45 9.39 6.46 4.08
C GLY A 45 10.10 5.21 3.58
N ALA A 46 11.02 4.63 4.35
CA ALA A 46 11.57 3.31 4.07
C ALA A 46 10.71 2.23 4.74
N CYS A 47 10.33 1.23 3.94
CA CYS A 47 10.02 -0.09 4.48
C CYS A 47 11.35 -0.79 4.69
N LEU A 48 11.55 -1.52 5.79
CA LEU A 48 12.57 -2.55 5.80
C LEU A 48 12.15 -3.57 4.75
N SER A 49 12.68 -3.45 3.53
CA SER A 49 12.79 -4.60 2.66
C SER A 49 13.68 -5.56 3.43
N GLY A 50 13.09 -6.50 4.16
CA GLY A 50 13.77 -7.76 4.42
C GLY A 50 14.37 -8.21 3.09
N ASP A 51 15.62 -8.64 3.13
CA ASP A 51 16.50 -8.96 1.98
C ASP A 51 15.78 -9.19 0.64
N PRO A 52 16.29 -8.66 -0.47
CA PRO A 52 15.70 -8.90 -1.78
C PRO A 52 15.63 -10.41 -2.01
N ALA A 53 14.41 -10.96 -2.03
CA ALA A 53 14.19 -12.34 -2.40
C ALA A 53 14.99 -12.65 -3.69
N PRO A 54 15.77 -13.74 -3.73
CA PRO A 54 16.52 -14.12 -4.92
C PRO A 54 15.50 -14.46 -6.01
N GLY A 55 15.37 -13.58 -7.01
CA GLY A 55 14.34 -13.68 -8.05
C GLY A 55 13.75 -12.35 -8.51
N ARG A 56 14.16 -11.21 -7.93
CA ARG A 56 13.80 -9.89 -8.45
C ARG A 56 14.33 -9.74 -9.88
N ALA A 57 13.45 -9.94 -10.87
CA ALA A 57 13.74 -9.57 -12.25
C ALA A 57 14.23 -8.12 -12.23
N ALA A 58 15.38 -7.88 -12.85
CA ALA A 58 15.97 -6.55 -13.00
C ALA A 58 14.97 -5.63 -13.73
N GLY A 59 14.17 -4.92 -12.97
CA GLY A 59 13.06 -4.12 -13.48
C GLY A 59 12.84 -2.92 -12.60
N ALA A 60 13.55 -1.84 -12.94
CA ALA A 60 13.48 -0.49 -12.39
C ALA A 60 13.84 -0.31 -10.90
N ALA A 61 14.69 0.68 -10.63
CA ALA A 61 14.88 1.20 -9.27
C ALA A 61 13.51 1.64 -8.70
N PRO A 62 13.25 1.43 -7.40
CA PRO A 62 12.01 1.90 -6.79
C PRO A 62 11.86 3.41 -6.99
N GLU A 63 10.73 3.84 -7.52
CA GLU A 63 10.45 5.26 -7.71
C GLU A 63 10.46 5.96 -6.34
N PRO A 64 11.13 7.11 -6.20
CA PRO A 64 11.22 7.81 -4.92
C PRO A 64 9.82 8.21 -4.44
N ALA A 65 9.57 8.10 -3.14
CA ALA A 65 8.33 8.59 -2.54
C ALA A 65 8.28 10.11 -2.66
N THR A 66 7.23 10.64 -3.30
CA THR A 66 7.04 12.08 -3.53
C THR A 66 5.92 12.67 -2.69
N ARG A 67 5.16 11.83 -1.98
CA ARG A 67 3.95 12.22 -1.24
C ARG A 67 3.80 11.35 0.01
N THR A 68 3.08 11.87 1.00
CA THR A 68 2.56 11.06 2.10
C THR A 68 1.05 10.98 2.03
N VAL A 69 0.50 9.78 2.18
CA VAL A 69 -0.95 9.56 2.32
C VAL A 69 -1.24 9.19 3.77
N ARG A 70 -2.14 9.92 4.43
CA ARG A 70 -2.63 9.55 5.76
C ARG A 70 -3.89 8.71 5.65
N LEU A 71 -3.92 7.62 6.42
CA LEU A 71 -4.95 6.60 6.39
C LEU A 71 -5.72 6.56 7.70
N SER A 72 -7.02 6.35 7.60
CA SER A 72 -7.86 5.89 8.70
C SER A 72 -7.63 4.40 8.87
N THR A 73 -7.14 4.00 10.04
CA THR A 73 -6.90 2.60 10.39
C THR A 73 -7.91 2.13 11.45
N GLY A 74 -7.81 0.87 11.89
CA GLY A 74 -8.60 0.38 13.03
C GLY A 74 -8.18 1.00 14.37
N GLY A 75 -7.01 1.64 14.42
CA GLY A 75 -6.48 2.36 15.57
C GLY A 75 -6.11 3.80 15.19
N PRO A 76 -4.97 4.33 15.67
CA PRO A 76 -4.55 5.69 15.32
C PRO A 76 -4.32 5.83 13.81
N PRO A 77 -4.63 7.00 13.20
CA PRO A 77 -4.32 7.26 11.80
C PRO A 77 -2.84 7.07 11.52
N ARG A 78 -2.50 6.58 10.32
CA ARG A 78 -1.11 6.30 9.93
C ARG A 78 -0.73 6.97 8.62
N ALA A 79 0.52 7.40 8.54
CA ALA A 79 1.10 7.99 7.34
C ALA A 79 1.87 6.94 6.53
N ILE A 80 1.71 6.96 5.21
CA ILE A 80 2.44 6.09 4.27
C ILE A 80 3.09 6.95 3.20
N ALA A 81 4.40 6.84 3.07
CA ALA A 81 5.15 7.46 1.98
C ALA A 81 4.88 6.71 0.67
N CYS A 82 4.55 7.43 -0.40
CA CYS A 82 4.20 6.83 -1.68
C CYS A 82 4.58 7.74 -2.86
N ALA A 83 4.52 7.16 -4.05
CA ALA A 83 4.63 7.87 -5.31
C ALA A 83 3.29 7.84 -6.06
N ARG A 84 3.00 8.94 -6.76
CA ARG A 84 1.86 9.10 -7.69
C ARG A 84 0.48 8.69 -7.13
N PRO A 85 0.07 9.13 -5.92
CA PRO A 85 -1.29 8.88 -5.47
C PRO A 85 -2.29 9.56 -6.42
N ARG A 86 -3.25 8.80 -6.92
CA ARG A 86 -4.35 9.30 -7.75
C ARG A 86 -5.69 8.69 -7.32
N LEU A 87 -6.74 9.50 -7.32
CA LEU A 87 -8.10 9.01 -7.13
C LEU A 87 -8.59 8.38 -8.44
N VAL A 88 -9.11 7.16 -8.36
CA VAL A 88 -9.58 6.39 -9.51
C VAL A 88 -10.92 5.75 -9.17
N GLU A 89 -11.87 5.81 -10.09
CA GLU A 89 -13.09 5.02 -10.03
C GLU A 89 -12.85 3.63 -10.62
N VAL A 90 -13.28 2.59 -9.90
CA VAL A 90 -13.07 1.19 -10.28
C VAL A 90 -14.39 0.46 -10.33
N ASP A 91 -14.57 -0.30 -11.40
CA ASP A 91 -15.68 -1.21 -11.58
C ASP A 91 -15.53 -2.44 -10.69
N ARG A 92 -16.64 -2.90 -10.11
CA ARG A 92 -16.63 -4.05 -9.19
C ARG A 92 -16.11 -5.33 -9.86
N GLU A 93 -16.32 -5.47 -11.17
CA GLU A 93 -15.87 -6.62 -11.95
C GLU A 93 -14.35 -6.68 -12.12
N ARG A 94 -13.67 -5.54 -11.93
CA ARG A 94 -12.20 -5.40 -12.00
C ARG A 94 -11.54 -5.52 -10.62
N VAL A 95 -12.31 -5.90 -9.60
CA VAL A 95 -11.81 -6.11 -8.23
C VAL A 95 -12.08 -7.55 -7.84
N TRP A 96 -11.02 -8.28 -7.54
CA TRP A 96 -11.09 -9.68 -7.16
C TRP A 96 -10.63 -9.85 -5.72
N PRO A 97 -11.37 -10.62 -4.90
CA PRO A 97 -10.90 -10.96 -3.56
C PRO A 97 -9.61 -11.77 -3.65
N LEU A 98 -8.79 -11.68 -2.60
CA LEU A 98 -7.57 -12.46 -2.54
C LEU A 98 -7.93 -13.96 -2.42
N PRO A 99 -7.40 -14.84 -3.29
CA PRO A 99 -7.59 -16.28 -3.13
C PRO A 99 -7.08 -16.77 -1.77
N GLU A 100 -7.79 -17.70 -1.15
CA GLU A 100 -7.50 -18.19 0.22
C GLU A 100 -6.05 -18.66 0.37
N LEU A 101 -5.58 -19.50 -0.55
CA LEU A 101 -4.19 -19.98 -0.56
C LEU A 101 -3.17 -18.81 -0.59
N LEU A 102 -3.46 -17.75 -1.33
CA LEU A 102 -2.56 -16.60 -1.42
C LEU A 102 -2.63 -15.74 -0.14
N ALA A 103 -3.79 -15.65 0.50
CA ALA A 103 -3.95 -14.99 1.79
C ALA A 103 -3.14 -15.70 2.89
N GLU A 104 -3.15 -17.05 2.90
CA GLU A 104 -2.35 -17.86 3.82
C GLU A 104 -0.85 -17.69 3.60
N ILE A 105 -0.40 -17.66 2.34
CA ILE A 105 1.02 -17.54 2.00
C ILE A 105 1.58 -16.15 2.30
N LEU A 106 0.83 -15.09 1.98
CA LEU A 106 1.35 -13.72 2.12
C LEU A 106 1.53 -13.30 3.57
N ALA A 107 0.74 -13.84 4.51
CA ALA A 107 0.71 -13.42 5.91
C ALA A 107 0.55 -11.88 6.09
N LEU A 108 -0.09 -11.22 5.12
CA LEU A 108 -0.38 -9.78 5.12
C LEU A 108 -1.90 -9.55 5.22
N PRO A 109 -2.47 -9.47 6.43
CA PRO A 109 -3.93 -9.46 6.63
C PRO A 109 -4.64 -8.23 6.06
N HIS A 110 -3.91 -7.14 5.82
CA HIS A 110 -4.40 -5.93 5.18
C HIS A 110 -4.47 -6.03 3.65
N VAL A 111 -3.85 -7.03 3.03
CA VAL A 111 -4.01 -7.29 1.60
C VAL A 111 -5.27 -8.14 1.41
N VAL A 112 -6.31 -7.55 0.83
CA VAL A 112 -7.64 -8.18 0.74
C VAL A 112 -8.03 -8.59 -0.68
N GLY A 113 -7.24 -8.21 -1.67
CA GLY A 113 -7.50 -8.58 -3.06
C GLY A 113 -6.59 -7.94 -4.08
N LEU A 114 -7.03 -8.00 -5.33
CA LEU A 114 -6.39 -7.43 -6.49
C LEU A 114 -7.40 -6.56 -7.25
N ALA A 115 -6.93 -5.46 -7.82
CA ALA A 115 -7.72 -4.62 -8.70
C ALA A 115 -6.94 -4.36 -10.00
N GLU A 116 -7.62 -4.39 -11.13
CA GLU A 116 -7.06 -3.93 -12.41
C GLU A 116 -7.41 -2.45 -12.61
N ILE A 117 -6.38 -1.61 -12.66
CA ILE A 117 -6.48 -0.16 -12.85
C ILE A 117 -5.53 0.23 -13.97
N ASP A 118 -6.06 0.88 -15.01
CA ASP A 118 -5.31 1.31 -16.20
C ASP A 118 -4.51 0.16 -16.85
N GLY A 119 -5.09 -1.05 -16.87
CA GLY A 119 -4.46 -2.26 -17.42
C GLY A 119 -3.34 -2.85 -16.56
N ALA A 120 -3.16 -2.37 -15.32
CA ALA A 120 -2.17 -2.88 -14.38
C ALA A 120 -2.81 -3.41 -13.09
N LEU A 121 -2.27 -4.52 -12.58
CA LEU A 121 -2.69 -5.10 -11.30
C LEU A 121 -2.15 -4.27 -10.13
N HIS A 122 -3.05 -4.00 -9.18
CA HIS A 122 -2.79 -3.31 -7.91
C HIS A 122 -3.26 -4.20 -6.76
N TRP A 123 -2.48 -4.26 -5.69
CA TRP A 123 -2.92 -4.90 -4.45
C TRP A 123 -3.95 -4.03 -3.75
N VAL A 124 -5.12 -4.60 -3.47
CA VAL A 124 -6.16 -3.92 -2.70
C VAL A 124 -5.84 -4.04 -1.22
N VAL A 125 -5.70 -2.91 -0.56
CA VAL A 125 -5.30 -2.81 0.84
C VAL A 125 -6.45 -2.27 1.68
N ASP A 126 -6.84 -2.99 2.72
CA ASP A 126 -7.74 -2.50 3.77
C ASP A 126 -6.93 -1.94 4.93
N ALA A 127 -6.83 -0.61 5.01
CA ALA A 127 -6.02 0.09 6.02
C ALA A 127 -6.48 -0.20 7.46
N ARG A 128 -7.72 -0.66 7.65
CA ARG A 128 -8.25 -1.03 8.97
C ARG A 128 -7.64 -2.30 9.54
N ARG A 129 -7.05 -3.13 8.68
CA ARG A 129 -6.42 -4.41 9.03
C ARG A 129 -4.89 -4.31 9.14
N LEU A 130 -4.34 -3.09 9.08
CA LEU A 130 -2.91 -2.90 9.23
C LEU A 130 -2.47 -3.34 10.64
N PRO A 131 -1.41 -4.17 10.76
CA PRO A 131 -0.94 -4.66 12.05
C PRO A 131 -0.42 -3.51 12.91
N ASP A 132 -0.51 -3.61 14.23
CA ASP A 132 0.02 -2.60 15.15
C ASP A 132 1.55 -2.50 15.10
N ILE A 133 2.06 -1.27 15.22
CA ILE A 133 3.50 -1.04 15.34
C ILE A 133 3.87 -1.36 16.79
N GLY A 134 4.50 -2.53 17.03
CA GLY A 134 5.07 -2.91 18.33
C GLY A 134 4.38 -4.06 19.07
N ALA A 135 3.94 -5.11 18.37
CA ALA A 135 3.59 -6.39 18.98
C ALA A 135 4.75 -7.39 18.87
#